data_AF-A0A653CLH4-F1
#
_entry.id   AF-A0A653CLH4-F1
#
_cell.length_a   1.000
_cell.length_b   1.000
_cell.length_c   1.000
_cell.angle_alpha   90.00
_cell.angle_beta   90.00
_cell.angle_gamma   90.00
#
_symmetry.space_group_name_H-M   'P 1'
#
loop_
_entity.id
_entity.type
_entity.pdbx_description
1 polymer ?
#
loop_
_entity_poly.entity_id
_entity_poly.type
_entity_poly.pdbx_seq_one_letter_code
_entity_poly.pdbx_strand_id
1 'polypeptide(L)'
;MRLREPRTTALIFQSGKIVCTGSRNEPDALLAAKKFAKIIQKLGFNVQFANFKIQNLVATCDLRFPIKLENLNMMHGQFSRLLYFKIERRQLADVYSTIVY
;
A
#
# COMPACT_ATOMS: atom_id res chain seq x y z
N MET A 1 1.36 -14.97 0.54
CA MET A 1 1.20 -15.29 1.98
C MET A 1 0.28 -14.24 2.63
N ARG A 2 -0.56 -14.60 3.61
CA ARG A 2 -1.50 -13.65 4.26
C ARG A 2 -1.43 -13.73 5.78
N LEU A 3 -1.53 -12.59 6.45
CA LEU A 3 -1.65 -12.48 7.90
C LEU A 3 -3.04 -11.93 8.27
N ARG A 4 -3.59 -12.40 9.39
CA ARG A 4 -4.84 -11.87 9.96
C ARG A 4 -4.60 -10.58 10.74
N GLU A 5 -3.49 -10.51 11.47
CA GLU A 5 -3.20 -9.38 12.36
C GLU A 5 -1.71 -9.00 12.29
N PRO A 6 -1.39 -7.79 11.81
CA PRO A 6 -2.26 -6.88 11.06
C PRO A 6 -2.72 -7.52 9.74
N ARG A 7 -3.95 -7.20 9.28
CA ARG A 7 -4.55 -7.80 8.08
C ARG A 7 -3.78 -7.37 6.83
N THR A 8 -2.85 -8.21 6.40
CA THR A 8 -1.87 -7.86 5.37
C THR A 8 -1.59 -9.04 4.45
N THR A 9 -1.17 -8.75 3.22
CA THR A 9 -0.79 -9.75 2.23
C THR A 9 0.65 -9.49 1.79
N ALA A 10 1.48 -10.53 1.81
CA ALA A 10 2.84 -10.49 1.29
C ALA A 10 2.94 -11.30 -0.02
N LEU A 11 3.60 -10.68 -1.01
CA LEU A 11 4.12 -11.31 -2.21
C LEU A 11 5.61 -11.53 -2.01
N ILE A 12 6.09 -12.77 -2.18
CA ILE A 12 7.49 -13.15 -1.97
C ILE A 12 8.04 -13.53 -3.35
N PHE A 13 9.13 -12.88 -3.77
CA PHE A 13 9.79 -13.14 -5.04
C PHE A 13 11.00 -14.06 -4.85
N GLN A 14 11.40 -14.76 -5.91
CA GLN A 14 12.57 -15.64 -5.90
C GLN A 14 13.87 -14.90 -5.57
N SER A 15 13.93 -13.59 -5.82
CA SER A 15 15.07 -12.73 -5.46
C SER A 15 15.21 -12.46 -3.95
N GLY A 16 14.33 -13.00 -3.10
CA GLY A 16 14.27 -12.71 -1.67
C GLY A 16 13.47 -11.45 -1.34
N LYS A 17 13.08 -10.67 -2.36
CA LYS A 17 12.26 -9.47 -2.19
C LYS A 17 10.86 -9.84 -1.69
N ILE A 18 10.43 -9.19 -0.62
CA ILE A 18 9.04 -9.31 -0.12
C ILE A 18 8.32 -7.99 -0.36
N VAL A 19 7.11 -8.05 -0.93
CA VAL A 19 6.17 -6.94 -1.07
C VAL A 19 4.99 -7.14 -0.13
N CYS A 20 4.94 -6.40 0.98
CA CYS A 20 3.76 -6.36 1.86
C CYS A 20 2.72 -5.38 1.30
N THR A 21 1.42 -5.61 1.50
CA THR A 21 0.30 -4.71 1.17
C THR A 21 -0.84 -4.87 2.17
N GLY A 22 -1.74 -3.88 2.25
CA GLY A 22 -2.94 -3.95 3.10
C GLY A 22 -2.80 -3.35 4.51
N SER A 23 -1.66 -2.76 4.85
CA SER A 23 -1.52 -2.03 6.12
C SER A 23 -2.26 -0.69 6.06
N ARG A 24 -2.70 -0.18 7.22
CA ARG A 24 -3.35 1.14 7.36
C ARG A 24 -2.41 2.24 7.81
N ASN A 25 -1.31 1.85 8.44
CA ASN A 25 -0.32 2.75 9.00
C ASN A 25 1.07 2.13 8.84
N GLU A 26 2.10 2.97 9.00
CA GLU A 26 3.49 2.55 8.89
C GLU A 26 3.91 1.54 9.99
N PRO A 27 3.56 1.74 11.28
CA PRO A 27 3.90 0.78 12.34
C PRO A 27 3.38 -0.64 12.08
N ASP A 28 2.14 -0.77 11.62
CA ASP A 28 1.53 -2.05 11.26
C ASP A 28 2.21 -2.66 10.03
N ALA A 29 2.65 -1.84 9.07
CA ALA A 29 3.38 -2.32 7.90
C ALA A 29 4.74 -2.91 8.32
N LEU A 30 5.44 -2.24 9.25
CA LEU A 30 6.70 -2.71 9.82
C LEU A 30 6.50 -3.99 10.62
N LEU A 31 5.46 -4.06 11.45
CA LEU A 31 5.12 -5.26 12.22
C LEU A 31 4.78 -6.45 11.32
N ALA A 32 3.96 -6.22 10.29
CA ALA A 32 3.62 -7.23 9.29
C ALA A 32 4.87 -7.78 8.61
N ALA A 33 5.74 -6.90 8.13
CA ALA A 33 6.97 -7.24 7.44
C ALA A 33 7.90 -8.10 8.32
N LYS A 34 8.06 -7.74 9.59
CA LYS A 34 8.81 -8.55 10.58
C LYS A 34 8.17 -9.91 10.83
N LYS A 35 6.84 -10.00 10.92
CA LYS A 35 6.11 -11.27 11.06
C LYS A 35 6.32 -12.18 9.84
N PHE A 36 6.29 -11.63 8.62
CA PHE A 36 6.59 -12.38 7.41
C PHE A 36 8.01 -12.93 7.41
N ALA A 37 9.01 -12.10 7.71
CA ALA A 37 10.40 -12.54 7.80
C ALA A 37 10.58 -13.67 8.85
N LYS A 38 9.96 -13.53 10.03
CA LYS A 38 10.04 -14.54 11.09
C LYS A 38 9.40 -15.88 10.69
N ILE A 39 8.32 -15.85 9.92
CA ILE A 39 7.69 -17.08 9.43
C ILE A 39 8.58 -17.77 8.40
N ILE A 40 9.22 -17.01 7.51
CA ILE A 40 10.16 -17.57 6.53
C ILE A 40 11.40 -18.16 7.23
N GLN A 41 11.92 -17.50 8.26
CA GLN A 41 12.99 -18.03 9.11
C GLN A 41 12.61 -19.37 9.75
N LYS A 42 11.38 -19.49 10.26
CA LYS A 42 10.86 -20.74 10.84
C LYS A 42 10.71 -21.88 9.82
N LEU A 43 10.62 -21.57 8.52
CA LEU A 43 10.60 -22.57 7.46
C LEU A 43 12.02 -23.06 7.09
N GLY A 44 13.07 -22.56 7.75
CA GLY A 44 14.45 -23.00 7.55
C GLY A 44 15.27 -22.14 6.59
N PHE A 45 14.73 -21.01 6.12
CA PHE A 45 15.46 -20.09 5.25
C PHE A 45 16.21 -19.03 6.05
N ASN A 46 17.46 -18.78 5.71
CA ASN A 46 18.24 -17.69 6.31
C ASN A 46 17.84 -16.34 5.71
N VAL A 47 16.79 -15.72 6.28
CA VAL A 47 16.29 -14.40 5.86
C VAL A 47 16.74 -13.35 6.87
N GLN A 48 17.31 -12.27 6.38
CA GLN A 48 17.56 -11.05 7.16
C GLN A 48 16.42 -10.07 6.92
N PHE A 49 16.24 -9.11 7.82
CA PHE A 49 15.26 -8.04 7.62
C PHE A 49 16.03 -6.77 7.29
N ALA A 50 16.10 -6.39 6.01
CA ALA A 50 16.83 -5.22 5.56
C ALA A 50 16.02 -4.32 4.63
N ASN A 51 16.41 -3.04 4.59
CA ASN A 51 15.90 -2.00 3.69
C ASN A 51 14.38 -1.85 3.64
N PHE A 52 13.72 -1.92 4.80
CA PHE A 52 12.31 -1.59 4.91
C PHE A 52 12.05 -0.18 4.36
N LYS A 53 11.21 -0.10 3.33
CA LYS A 53 10.83 1.16 2.69
C LYS A 53 9.38 1.12 2.25
N ILE A 54 8.64 2.20 2.55
CA ILE A 54 7.32 2.44 2.01
C ILE A 54 7.45 2.88 0.55
N GLN A 55 6.81 2.15 -0.35
CA GLN A 55 6.87 2.41 -1.80
C GLN A 55 5.66 3.18 -2.32
N ASN A 56 4.49 2.98 -1.71
CA ASN A 56 3.25 3.62 -2.13
C ASN A 56 2.38 3.89 -0.90
N LEU A 57 1.52 4.89 -1.01
CA LEU A 57 0.48 5.19 -0.04
C LEU A 57 -0.78 5.60 -0.83
N VAL A 58 -1.89 4.97 -0.50
CA VAL A 58 -3.21 5.34 -1.02
C VAL A 58 -4.00 5.93 0.13
N ALA A 59 -4.51 7.14 -0.06
CA ALA A 59 -5.39 7.80 0.90
C ALA A 59 -6.69 8.21 0.21
N THR A 60 -7.75 8.33 1.00
CA THR A 60 -9.05 8.83 0.56
C THR A 60 -9.53 9.85 1.57
N CYS A 61 -10.03 10.97 1.07
CA CYS A 61 -10.65 12.01 1.89
C CYS A 61 -12.01 12.39 1.28
N ASP A 62 -12.89 12.89 2.14
CA ASP A 62 -14.16 13.50 1.76
C ASP A 62 -14.10 14.99 2.11
N LEU A 63 -14.34 15.83 1.10
CA LEU A 63 -14.22 17.28 1.20
C LEU A 63 -15.48 17.94 1.77
N ARG A 64 -16.61 17.22 1.82
CA ARG A 64 -17.90 17.73 2.33
C ARG A 64 -18.42 19.01 1.66
N PHE A 65 -17.87 19.38 0.50
CA PHE A 65 -18.39 20.43 -0.37
C PHE A 65 -18.28 20.00 -1.84
N PRO A 66 -19.17 20.48 -2.71
CA PRO A 66 -19.16 20.13 -4.13
C PRO A 66 -18.00 20.81 -4.87
N ILE A 67 -17.36 20.09 -5.81
CA ILE A 67 -16.34 20.62 -6.72
C ILE A 67 -16.91 20.72 -8.14
N LYS A 68 -16.75 21.89 -8.79
CA LYS A 68 -17.05 22.06 -10.21
C LYS A 68 -15.91 21.51 -11.07
N LEU A 69 -16.05 20.27 -11.50
CA LEU A 69 -15.01 19.54 -12.26
C LEU A 69 -14.72 20.17 -13.64
N GLU A 70 -15.71 20.82 -14.25
CA GLU A 70 -15.56 21.50 -15.54
C GLU A 70 -14.58 22.67 -15.44
N ASN A 71 -14.78 23.58 -14.48
CA ASN A 71 -13.86 24.70 -14.21
C ASN A 71 -12.46 24.19 -13.84
N LEU A 72 -12.38 23.13 -13.04
CA LEU A 72 -11.10 22.53 -12.66
C LEU A 72 -10.36 21.96 -13.87
N ASN A 73 -11.09 21.35 -14.82
CA ASN A 73 -10.54 20.83 -16.06
C ASN A 73 -10.08 21.93 -17.02
N MET A 74 -10.85 23.00 -17.13
CA MET A 74 -10.48 24.14 -17.97
C MET A 74 -9.22 24.84 -17.47
N MET A 75 -9.08 25.03 -16.15
CA MET A 75 -7.89 25.68 -15.57
C MET A 75 -6.67 24.76 -15.46
N HIS A 76 -6.89 23.46 -15.23
CA HIS A 76 -5.84 22.47 -14.97
C HIS A 76 -6.03 21.17 -15.76
N GLY A 77 -6.19 21.28 -17.09
CA GLY A 77 -6.49 20.17 -17.99
C GLY A 77 -5.50 19.00 -17.97
N GLN A 78 -4.23 19.26 -17.65
CA GLN A 78 -3.20 18.21 -17.54
C GLN A 78 -3.35 17.36 -16.27
N PHE A 79 -3.89 17.92 -15.17
CA PHE A 79 -4.01 17.25 -13.87
C PHE A 79 -5.39 16.62 -13.64
N SER A 80 -6.42 17.17 -14.30
CA SER A 80 -7.82 16.81 -14.13
C SER A 80 -8.27 15.58 -14.93
N ARG A 81 -7.57 15.20 -16.01
CA ARG A 81 -7.89 13.98 -16.77
C ARG A 81 -7.85 12.70 -15.93
N LEU A 82 -6.98 12.64 -14.92
CA LEU A 82 -6.89 11.50 -13.99
C LEU A 82 -7.98 11.51 -12.92
N LEU A 83 -8.58 12.68 -12.63
CA LEU A 83 -9.64 12.84 -11.64
C LEU A 83 -10.99 12.32 -12.16
N TYR A 84 -11.30 12.53 -13.46
CA TYR A 84 -12.57 12.09 -14.05
C TYR A 84 -12.82 10.59 -13.95
N PHE A 85 -11.77 9.76 -14.03
CA PHE A 85 -11.90 8.30 -13.99
C PHE A 85 -11.98 7.70 -12.58
N LYS A 86 -11.72 8.47 -11.51
CA LYS A 86 -11.55 7.92 -10.15
C LYS A 86 -12.70 8.25 -9.19
N ILE A 87 -13.75 8.89 -9.68
CA ILE A 87 -14.98 9.16 -8.90
C ILE A 87 -15.96 7.99 -9.11
N GLU A 88 -15.53 6.78 -8.78
CA GLU A 88 -16.46 5.65 -8.75
C GLU A 88 -16.16 4.72 -7.57
N ARG A 89 -17.15 4.66 -6.67
CA ARG A 89 -17.45 3.69 -5.60
C ARG A 89 -16.31 3.20 -4.70
N ARG A 90 -16.42 3.60 -3.42
CA ARG A 90 -16.02 2.85 -2.20
C ARG A 90 -15.12 1.63 -2.45
N GLN A 91 -13.84 1.76 -2.12
CA GLN A 91 -13.13 0.68 -1.44
C GLN A 91 -11.91 1.23 -0.69
N LEU A 92 -11.82 0.74 0.55
CA LEU A 92 -10.76 0.92 1.54
C LEU A 92 -9.39 1.29 0.95
N ALA A 93 -8.91 2.47 1.35
CA ALA A 93 -7.54 2.91 1.15
C ALA A 93 -6.60 2.00 1.94
N ASP A 94 -5.84 1.13 1.28
CA ASP A 94 -4.85 0.28 1.97
C ASP A 94 -3.80 -0.26 0.97
N VAL A 95 -2.76 0.52 0.64
CA VAL A 95 -1.57 -0.03 -0.04
C VAL A 95 -0.30 0.66 0.46
N TYR A 96 0.32 0.10 1.50
CA TYR A 96 1.75 0.27 1.77
C TYR A 96 2.46 -0.88 1.06
N SER A 97 3.05 -0.64 -0.12
CA SER A 97 3.98 -1.61 -0.69
C SER A 97 5.31 -1.53 0.05
N THR A 98 5.67 -2.54 0.81
CA THR A 98 6.94 -2.58 1.56
C THR A 98 7.92 -3.49 0.85
N ILE A 99 9.15 -3.06 0.59
CA ILE A 99 10.23 -3.96 0.16
C ILE A 99 10.98 -4.46 1.40
N VAL A 100 11.13 -5.77 1.53
CA VAL A 100 12.07 -6.40 2.48
C VAL A 100 13.07 -7.22 1.68
N TYR A 101 14.37 -7.05 1.96
CA TYR A 101 15.44 -7.99 1.58
C TYR A 101 15.75 -8.88 2.77
#